data_AF-A0A9D7XMA8-F1
#
_entry.id   AF-A0A9D7XMA8-F1
#
_cell.length_a   1.000
_cell.length_b   1.000
_cell.length_c   1.000
_cell.angle_alpha   90.00
_cell.angle_beta   90.00
_cell.angle_gamma   90.00
#
_symmetry.space_group_name_H-M   'P 1'
#
loop_
_entity.id
_entity.type
_entity.pdbx_description
1 polymer ?
#
loop_
_entity_poly.entity_id
_entity_poly.type
_entity_poly.pdbx_seq_one_letter_code
_entity_poly.pdbx_strand_id
1 'polypeptide(L)' 'MTNTSLKLEINSLPKELRDEVADFILMLKKKVKNSRKLNAREFGYAKGKIELRKDFDKLL' A
#
# COMPACT_ATOMS: atom_id res chain seq x y z
N MET A 1 -12.65 -8.92 21.92
CA MET A 1 -12.71 -10.12 21.05
C MET A 1 -11.52 -11.00 21.36
N THR A 2 -11.72 -12.26 21.70
CA THR A 2 -10.60 -13.22 21.84
C THR A 2 -10.38 -13.92 20.50
N ASN A 3 -9.17 -14.42 20.22
CA ASN A 3 -8.90 -15.12 18.96
C ASN A 3 -9.84 -16.31 18.72
N THR A 4 -10.32 -16.92 19.80
CA THR A 4 -11.24 -18.06 19.77
C THR A 4 -12.64 -17.66 19.27
N SER A 5 -13.17 -16.50 19.69
CA SER A 5 -14.51 -16.06 19.27
C SER A 5 -14.55 -15.72 17.77
N LEU A 6 -13.54 -15.00 17.28
CA LEU A 6 -13.40 -14.65 15.85
C LEU A 6 -13.30 -15.87 14.94
N LYS A 7 -12.54 -16.90 15.33
CA LYS A 7 -12.40 -18.11 14.53
C LYS A 7 -13.71 -18.88 14.40
N LEU A 8 -14.52 -18.91 15.47
CA LEU A 8 -15.84 -19.54 15.45
C LEU A 8 -16.81 -18.78 14.54
N GLU A 9 -16.84 -17.45 14.63
CA GLU A 9 -17.66 -16.59 13.77
C GLU A 9 -17.29 -16.70 12.29
N ILE A 10 -15.99 -16.73 11.95
CA ILE A 10 -15.55 -16.90 10.56
C ILE A 10 -15.93 -18.29 10.04
N ASN A 11 -15.82 -19.33 10.87
CA ASN A 11 -16.15 -20.70 10.48
C ASN A 11 -17.65 -20.95 10.32
N SER A 12 -18.51 -20.16 10.97
CA SER A 12 -19.97 -20.28 10.84
C SER A 12 -20.52 -19.63 9.56
N LEU A 13 -19.69 -18.87 8.83
CA LEU A 13 -20.08 -18.26 7.57
C LEU A 13 -20.20 -19.29 6.43
N PRO A 14 -21.11 -19.06 5.47
CA PRO A 14 -21.10 -19.74 4.17
C PRO A 14 -19.74 -19.70 3.48
N LYS A 15 -19.48 -20.64 2.57
CA LYS A 15 -18.18 -20.76 1.91
C LYS A 15 -17.81 -19.48 1.16
N GLU A 16 -18.78 -18.88 0.49
CA GLU A 16 -18.65 -17.67 -0.32
C GLU A 16 -18.13 -16.49 0.52
N LEU A 17 -18.68 -16.32 1.73
CA LEU A 17 -18.26 -15.27 2.65
C LEU A 17 -16.91 -15.57 3.31
N ARG A 18 -16.56 -16.85 3.54
CA ARG A 18 -15.22 -17.23 4.00
C ARG A 18 -14.15 -16.91 2.96
N ASP A 19 -14.46 -17.11 1.68
CA ASP A 19 -13.56 -16.75 0.57
C ASP A 19 -13.36 -15.22 0.54
N GLU A 20 -14.42 -14.42 0.72
CA GLU A 20 -14.32 -12.94 0.82
C GLU A 20 -13.48 -12.48 2.04
N VAL A 21 -13.66 -13.12 3.20
CA VAL A 21 -12.83 -12.85 4.40
C VAL A 21 -11.37 -13.18 4.13
N ALA A 22 -11.06 -14.27 3.41
CA ALA A 22 -9.70 -14.62 3.04
C ALA A 22 -9.06 -13.54 2.15
N ASP A 23 -9.80 -13.06 1.15
CA ASP A 23 -9.35 -11.97 0.28
C ASP A 23 -9.14 -10.66 1.04
N PHE A 24 -10.04 -10.33 1.98
CA PHE A 24 -9.89 -9.17 2.84
C PHE A 24 -8.63 -9.27 3.71
N ILE A 25 -8.37 -10.44 4.31
CA ILE A 25 -7.15 -10.67 5.10
C ILE A 25 -5.90 -10.55 4.22
N LEU A 26 -5.93 -11.06 2.99
CA LEU A 26 -4.84 -10.89 2.03
C LEU A 26 -4.59 -9.42 1.69
N MET A 27 -5.66 -8.64 1.49
CA MET A 27 -5.59 -7.20 1.28
C MET A 27 -4.93 -6.48 2.47
N LEU A 28 -5.36 -6.80 3.70
CA LEU A 28 -4.79 -6.20 4.92
C LEU A 28 -3.29 -6.50 5.05
N LYS A 29 -2.88 -7.75 4.81
CA LYS A 29 -1.46 -8.16 4.83
C LYS A 29 -0.64 -7.41 3.77
N LYS A 30 -1.19 -7.23 2.57
CA LYS A 30 -0.56 -6.43 1.50
C LYS A 30 -0.41 -4.97 1.91
N LYS A 31 -1.43 -4.37 2.55
CA LYS A 31 -1.39 -2.97 3.02
C LYS A 31 -0.29 -2.74 4.06
N VAL A 32 -0.12 -3.66 5.01
CA VAL A 32 0.97 -3.62 5.99
C VAL A 32 2.35 -3.76 5.33
N LYS A 33 2.49 -4.66 4.35
CA LYS A 33 3.75 -4.82 3.60
C LYS A 33 4.09 -3.58 2.76
N ASN A 34 3.08 -2.93 2.19
CA ASN A 34 3.24 -1.76 1.33
C ASN A 34 3.35 -0.44 2.11
N SER A 35 3.09 -0.43 3.42
CA SER A 35 3.34 0.74 4.27
C SER A 35 4.82 0.92 4.60
N ARG A 36 5.75 0.52 3.70
CA ARG A 36 7.12 1.04 3.71
C ARG A 36 6.98 2.54 3.89
N LYS A 37 7.56 3.06 4.97
CA LYS A 37 7.56 4.50 5.27
C LYS A 37 7.85 5.20 3.94
N LEU A 38 6.92 6.01 3.46
CA LEU A 38 7.27 7.02 2.48
C LEU A 38 8.41 7.77 3.15
N ASN A 39 9.63 7.61 2.63
CA ASN A 39 10.74 8.42 3.10
C ASN A 39 10.24 9.84 2.94
N ALA A 40 10.04 10.54 4.05
CA ALA A 40 9.67 11.93 4.01
C ALA A 40 10.66 12.58 3.04
N ARG A 41 10.15 13.19 1.97
CA ARG A 41 11.02 13.87 1.02
C ARG A 41 11.70 14.96 1.82
N GLU A 42 12.98 14.78 2.10
CA GLU A 42 13.77 15.81 2.76
C GLU A 42 13.70 17.08 1.90
N PHE A 43 13.71 18.23 2.55
CA PHE A 43 13.76 19.50 1.84
C PHE A 43 14.98 19.48 0.90
N GLY A 44 14.74 19.71 -0.40
CA GLY A 44 15.80 19.61 -1.41
C GLY A 44 16.09 18.20 -1.92
N TYR A 45 15.24 17.19 -1.66
CA TYR A 45 15.43 15.81 -2.17
C TYR A 45 15.66 15.71 -3.69
N ALA A 46 15.08 16.63 -4.46
CA ALA A 46 15.22 16.70 -5.92
C ALA A 46 16.24 17.75 -6.39
N LYS A 47 16.88 18.49 -5.47
CA LYS A 47 17.89 19.51 -5.82
C LYS A 47 19.07 18.83 -6.52
N GLY A 48 19.40 19.29 -7.71
CA GLY A 48 20.48 18.72 -8.54
C GLY A 48 20.14 17.40 -9.23
N LYS A 49 18.92 16.86 -9.09
CA LYS A 49 18.47 15.65 -9.83
C LYS A 49 17.74 15.98 -11.13
N ILE A 50 17.39 17.24 -11.33
CA ILE A 50 16.76 17.75 -12.55
C ILE A 50 17.72 18.78 -13.13
N GLU A 51 18.23 18.50 -14.32
CA GLU A 51 19.06 19.40 -15.08
C GLU A 51 18.27 19.86 -16.31
N LEU A 52 18.17 21.18 -16.48
CA LEU A 52 17.57 21.76 -17.67
C LEU A 52 18.59 21.65 -18.81
N ARG A 53 18.17 21.12 -19.96
CA ARG A 53 19.04 21.13 -21.15
C ARG A 53 19.27 22.57 -21.61
N LYS A 54 20.45 22.84 -22.15
CA LYS A 54 20.87 24.20 -22.57
C LYS A 54 19.99 24.82 -23.66
N ASP A 55 19.24 23.99 -24.37
CA ASP A 55 18.35 24.33 -25.47
C ASP A 55 16.87 24.27 -25.08
N PHE A 56 16.55 24.12 -23.79
CA PHE A 56 15.17 24.03 -23.32
C PHE A 56 14.30 25.23 -23.77
N ASP A 57 14.89 26.42 -23.81
CA ASP A 57 14.21 27.65 -24.22
C ASP A 57 14.43 28.00 -25.70
N LYS A 58 15.10 27.15 -26.49
CA LYS A 58 15.23 27.40 -27.92
C LYS A 58 13.90 27.08 -28.59
N LEU A 59 13.29 28.10 -29.22
CA LEU A 59 12.19 27.92 -30.16
C LEU A 59 12.63 26.91 -31.24
N LEU A 60 11.76 25.94 -31.52
CA LEU A 60 11.90 24.91 -32.56
C LEU A 60 12.22 25.51 -33.94
#